data_AF-A0A4C1WAI1-F1
#
_entry.id   AF-A0A4C1WAI1-F1
#
_cell.length_a   1.000
_cell.length_b   1.000
_cell.length_c   1.000
_cell.angle_alpha   90.00
_cell.angle_beta   90.00
_cell.angle_gamma   90.00
#
_symmetry.space_group_name_H-M   'P 1'
#
loop_
_entity.id
_entity.type
_entity.pdbx_description
1 polymer ?
#
loop_
_entity_poly.entity_id
_entity_poly.type
_entity_poly.pdbx_seq_one_letter_code
_entity_poly.pdbx_strand_id
1 'polypeptide(L)'
;MKSQVAQTLTGHGGFTQHLFRFKLQGSLYCVCDSAKIQDAQHVIEDCNMFHRKRMTLEAGINVQISRRHFPEIMGDKVKIDKFLKF
;
A
#
# COMPACT_ATOMS: atom_id res chain seq x y z
N MET A 1 11.51 -3.96 -11.77
CA MET A 1 11.25 -3.21 -10.52
C MET A 1 10.33 -2.01 -10.72
N LYS A 2 10.66 -0.98 -11.52
CA LYS A 2 9.77 0.20 -11.69
C LYS A 2 8.34 -0.14 -12.16
N SER A 3 8.19 -1.10 -13.09
CA SER A 3 6.89 -1.53 -13.60
C SER A 3 6.01 -2.19 -12.54
N GLN A 4 6.58 -3.06 -11.72
CA GLN A 4 5.84 -3.77 -10.67
C GLN A 4 5.36 -2.81 -9.57
N VAL A 5 6.17 -1.82 -9.21
CA VAL A 5 5.80 -0.78 -8.25
C VAL A 5 4.65 0.06 -8.81
N ALA A 6 4.76 0.49 -10.07
CA ALA A 6 3.69 1.22 -10.73
C ALA A 6 2.38 0.40 -10.78
N GLN A 7 2.47 -0.89 -11.11
CA GLN A 7 1.34 -1.82 -11.10
C GLN A 7 0.71 -1.94 -9.71
N THR A 8 1.50 -2.16 -8.66
CA THR A 8 1.00 -2.24 -7.28
C THR A 8 0.30 -0.95 -6.87
N LEU A 9 0.89 0.20 -7.17
CA LEU A 9 0.31 1.50 -6.82
C LEU A 9 -0.95 1.84 -7.62
N THR A 10 -1.13 1.25 -8.81
CA THR A 10 -2.39 1.36 -9.59
C THR A 10 -3.40 0.28 -9.24
N GLY A 11 -3.18 -0.48 -8.16
CA GLY A 11 -4.13 -1.45 -7.64
C GLY A 11 -4.02 -2.84 -8.27
N HIS A 12 -2.95 -3.14 -9.01
CA HIS A 12 -2.68 -4.49 -9.50
C HIS A 12 -1.94 -5.32 -8.45
N GLY A 13 -2.38 -6.54 -8.21
CA GLY A 13 -1.71 -7.46 -7.28
C GLY A 13 -2.69 -8.23 -6.40
N GLY A 14 -2.25 -8.59 -5.19
CA GLY A 14 -3.03 -9.39 -4.23
C GLY A 14 -4.11 -8.62 -3.47
N PHE A 15 -4.52 -7.43 -3.92
CA PHE A 15 -5.56 -6.65 -3.26
C PHE A 15 -6.92 -7.30 -3.48
N THR A 16 -7.75 -7.37 -2.44
CA THR A 16 -9.07 -7.97 -2.55
C THR A 16 -9.94 -7.30 -3.61
N GLN A 17 -9.83 -5.97 -3.80
CA GLN A 17 -10.49 -5.28 -4.93
C GLN A 17 -10.05 -5.82 -6.29
N HIS A 18 -8.76 -6.06 -6.48
CA HIS A 18 -8.20 -6.59 -7.72
C HIS A 18 -8.64 -8.04 -7.95
N LEU A 19 -8.52 -8.88 -6.92
CA LEU A 19 -8.92 -10.30 -7.00
C LEU A 19 -10.43 -10.46 -7.22
N PHE A 20 -11.25 -9.59 -6.62
CA PHE A 20 -12.70 -9.56 -6.84
C PHE A 20 -13.06 -9.29 -8.30
N ARG A 21 -12.35 -8.39 -8.99
CA ARG A 21 -12.54 -8.12 -10.43
C ARG A 21 -12.35 -9.37 -11.29
N PHE A 22 -11.45 -10.27 -10.89
CA PHE A 22 -11.20 -11.55 -11.56
C PHE A 22 -12.04 -12.71 -11.00
N LYS A 23 -12.98 -12.45 -10.10
CA LYS A 23 -13.81 -13.46 -9.43
C LYS A 23 -13.01 -14.49 -8.63
N LEU A 24 -11.79 -14.14 -8.21
CA LEU A 24 -10.93 -14.99 -7.38
C LEU A 24 -11.18 -14.79 -5.88
N GLN A 25 -11.83 -13.69 -5.49
CA GLN A 25 -12.25 -13.42 -4.12
C GLN A 25 -13.73 -13.01 -4.10
N GLY A 26 -14.46 -13.44 -3.05
CA GLY A 26 -15.92 -13.26 -2.95
C GLY A 26 -16.38 -11.91 -2.38
N SER A 27 -15.44 -11.07 -1.93
CA SER A 27 -15.70 -9.75 -1.38
C SER A 27 -14.67 -8.77 -1.93
N LEU A 28 -14.98 -7.48 -1.92
CA LEU A 28 -14.07 -6.38 -2.23
C LEU A 28 -13.54 -5.67 -0.96
N TYR A 29 -14.08 -6.05 0.20
CA TYR A 29 -13.81 -5.39 1.48
C TYR A 29 -12.61 -6.00 2.23
N CYS A 30 -11.93 -5.18 3.02
CA CYS A 30 -10.85 -5.59 3.91
C CYS A 30 -11.39 -6.41 5.07
N VAL A 31 -10.63 -7.42 5.50
CA VAL A 31 -10.91 -8.16 6.75
C VAL A 31 -10.85 -7.25 7.99
N CYS A 32 -10.06 -6.17 7.90
CA CYS A 32 -9.89 -5.20 8.97
C CYS A 32 -11.12 -4.32 9.23
N ASP A 33 -11.94 -4.10 8.21
CA ASP A 33 -13.14 -3.25 8.26
C ASP A 33 -14.04 -3.59 7.07
N SER A 34 -15.25 -4.09 7.37
CA SER A 34 -16.24 -4.49 6.37
C SER A 34 -16.78 -3.35 5.52
N ALA A 35 -16.52 -2.09 5.87
CA ALA A 35 -16.90 -0.92 5.07
C ALA A 35 -15.77 -0.41 4.16
N LYS A 36 -14.54 -0.91 4.33
CA LYS A 36 -13.37 -0.44 3.58
C LYS A 36 -13.03 -1.36 2.43
N ILE A 37 -12.98 -0.82 1.22
CA ILE A 37 -12.44 -1.55 0.06
C ILE A 37 -10.94 -1.78 0.29
N GLN A 38 -10.47 -3.01 0.10
CA GLN A 38 -9.03 -3.27 0.18
C GLN A 38 -8.39 -3.05 -1.18
N ASP A 39 -7.98 -1.81 -1.41
CA ASP A 39 -7.15 -1.37 -2.54
C ASP A 39 -5.73 -1.00 -2.08
N ALA A 40 -4.88 -0.57 -3.03
CA ALA A 40 -3.51 -0.19 -2.74
C ALA A 40 -3.43 0.99 -1.75
N GLN A 41 -4.31 1.98 -1.87
CA GLN A 41 -4.33 3.14 -0.99
C GLN A 41 -4.67 2.72 0.44
N HIS A 42 -5.72 1.90 0.61
CA HIS A 42 -6.09 1.40 1.90
C HIS A 42 -4.94 0.60 2.53
N VAL A 43 -4.32 -0.35 1.83
CA VAL A 43 -3.21 -1.14 2.38
C VAL A 43 -2.02 -0.27 2.78
N ILE A 44 -1.66 0.72 1.96
CA ILE A 44 -0.46 1.55 2.16
C ILE A 44 -0.70 2.71 3.14
N GLU A 45 -1.93 3.23 3.27
CA GLU A 45 -2.20 4.47 4.01
C GLU A 45 -3.19 4.33 5.19
N ASP A 46 -4.00 3.27 5.27
CA ASP A 46 -5.11 3.21 6.25
C ASP A 46 -5.24 1.86 6.98
N CYS A 47 -4.88 0.76 6.35
CA CYS A 47 -5.18 -0.58 6.83
C CYS A 47 -4.54 -0.88 8.19
N ASN A 48 -5.39 -1.19 9.17
CA ASN A 48 -4.96 -1.53 10.54
C ASN A 48 -4.08 -2.77 10.58
N MET A 49 -4.28 -3.73 9.66
CA MET A 49 -3.44 -4.94 9.57
C MET A 49 -1.97 -4.62 9.26
N PHE A 50 -1.72 -3.54 8.52
CA PHE A 50 -0.38 -3.10 8.15
C PHE A 50 0.13 -1.94 8.98
N HIS A 51 -0.64 -1.48 9.98
CA HIS A 51 -0.31 -0.29 10.77
C HIS A 51 1.07 -0.38 11.43
N ARG A 52 1.40 -1.51 12.07
CA ARG A 52 2.71 -1.69 12.70
C ARG A 52 3.87 -1.63 11.70
N LYS A 53 3.72 -2.26 10.53
CA LYS A 53 4.74 -2.21 9.48
C LYS A 53 4.92 -0.79 8.95
N ARG A 54 3.82 -0.05 8.76
CA ARG A 54 3.84 1.35 8.33
C ARG A 54 4.56 2.23 9.36
N MET A 55 4.20 2.13 10.64
CA MET A 55 4.86 2.88 11.70
C MET A 55 6.38 2.64 11.73
N THR A 56 6.83 1.39 11.58
CA THR A 56 8.26 1.07 11.50
C THR A 56 8.92 1.71 10.28
N LEU A 57 8.26 1.68 9.12
CA LEU A 57 8.77 2.33 7.92
C LEU A 57 8.84 3.86 8.10
N GLU A 58 7.75 4.47 8.55
CA GLU A 58 7.62 5.91 8.79
C GLU A 58 8.70 6.43 9.73
N ALA A 59 8.95 5.73 10.84
CA ALA A 59 10.05 6.03 11.75
C ALA A 59 11.42 5.86 11.07
N GLY A 60 11.57 4.84 10.22
CA GLY A 60 12.82 4.55 9.51
C GLY A 60 13.16 5.53 8.37
N ILE A 61 12.17 6.21 7.79
CA ILE A 61 12.37 7.22 6.74
C ILE A 61 12.11 8.66 7.21
N ASN A 62 11.58 8.82 8.43
CA ASN A 62 11.15 10.08 9.03
C ASN A 62 10.11 10.83 8.16
N VAL A 63 9.18 10.10 7.56
CA VAL A 63 8.11 10.63 6.69
C VAL A 63 6.86 9.79 6.89
N GLN A 64 5.71 10.43 7.09
CA GLN A 64 4.42 9.74 7.14
C GLN A 64 4.05 9.17 5.77
N ILE A 65 3.62 7.91 5.71
CA ILE A 65 3.13 7.29 4.49
C ILE A 65 1.73 7.83 4.19
N SER A 66 1.66 8.72 3.21
CA SER A 66 0.42 9.24 2.66
C SER A 66 0.67 9.73 1.24
N ARG A 67 -0.37 9.73 0.40
CA ARG A 67 -0.25 10.13 -1.02
C ARG A 67 0.49 11.46 -1.22
N ARG A 68 0.26 12.44 -0.34
CA ARG A 68 0.90 13.77 -0.37
C ARG A 68 2.42 13.74 -0.21
N HIS A 69 2.99 12.74 0.47
CA HIS A 69 4.43 12.62 0.70
C HIS A 69 5.13 11.67 -0.28
N PHE A 70 4.40 11.05 -1.21
CA PHE A 70 5.00 10.14 -2.19
C PHE A 70 6.05 10.81 -3.08
N PRO A 71 5.89 12.07 -3.54
CA PRO A 71 6.96 12.74 -4.28
C PRO A 71 8.28 12.81 -3.49
N GLU A 72 8.21 13.03 -2.18
CA GLU A 72 9.38 13.04 -1.30
C GLU A 72 9.99 11.64 -1.13
N ILE A 73 9.15 10.64 -0.87
CA ILE A 73 9.59 9.24 -0.68
C ILE A 73 10.22 8.69 -1.96
N MET A 74 9.61 8.96 -3.12
CA MET A 74 10.07 8.47 -4.42
C MET A 74 11.27 9.25 -4.96
N GLY A 75 11.44 10.52 -4.54
CA GLY A 75 12.55 11.38 -4.94
C GLY A 75 13.86 11.06 -4.22
N ASP A 76 13.81 10.41 -3.06
CA ASP A 76 14.98 10.04 -2.26
C ASP A 76 15.31 8.54 -2.40
N LYS A 77 16.55 8.22 -2.78
CA LYS A 77 17.00 6.85 -3.05
C LYS A 77 16.96 5.94 -1.80
N VAL A 78 17.21 6.49 -0.63
CA VAL A 78 17.20 5.72 0.63
C VAL A 78 15.77 5.48 1.08
N LYS A 79 14.91 6.50 0.98
CA LYS A 79 13.49 6.38 1.35
C LYS A 79 12.76 5.41 0.43
N ILE A 80 12.98 5.48 -0.88
CA ILE A 80 12.36 4.55 -1.83
C ILE A 80 12.85 3.11 -1.60
N ASP A 81 14.14 2.87 -1.35
CA ASP A 81 14.64 1.50 -1.11
C ASP A 81 14.01 0.87 0.15
N LYS A 82 13.82 1.67 1.21
CA LYS A 82 13.10 1.23 2.41
C LYS A 82 11.61 1.01 2.13
N PHE A 83 10.96 1.90 1.39
CA PHE A 83 9.56 1.78 1.00
C PHE A 83 9.30 0.53 0.14
N LEU A 84 10.21 0.16 -0.76
CA LEU A 84 10.06 -1.03 -1.60
C LEU A 84 10.17 -2.36 -0.84
N LYS A 85 10.63 -2.33 0.42
CA LYS A 85 10.73 -3.49 1.31
C LYS A 85 9.52 -3.65 2.25
N PHE A 86 8.59 -2.71 2.21
CA PHE A 86 7.33 -2.73 2.97
C PHE A 86 6.34 -3.72 2.36
#